data_AF-A0A918FS57-F1
#
_entry.id   AF-A0A918FS57-F1
#
_cell.length_a   1.000
_cell.length_b   1.000
_cell.length_c   1.000
_cell.angle_alpha   90.00
_cell.angle_beta   90.00
_cell.angle_gamma   90.00
#
_symmetry.space_group_name_H-M   'P 1'
#
loop_
_entity.id
_entity.type
_entity.pdbx_description
1 polymer ?
#
loop_
_entity_poly.entity_id
_entity_poly.type
_entity_poly.pdbx_seq_one_letter_code
_entity_poly.pdbx_strand_id
1 'polypeptide(L)' 'MIEERNAEGEPFGEERLIRCVDAVEQVHAEGGTRAGALRLSHALKRERAGRTSDDATVFLIHWCGGADDHLTVLE' A
#
# COMPACT_ATOMS: atom_id res chain seq x y z
N MET A 1 1.35 -18.90 -5.85
CA MET A 1 1.05 -18.20 -4.58
C MET A 1 -0.43 -18.42 -4.31
N ILE A 2 -0.81 -18.85 -3.10
CA ILE A 2 -2.21 -19.02 -2.71
C ILE A 2 -2.51 -17.88 -1.74
N GLU A 3 -3.56 -17.11 -2.00
CA GLU A 3 -3.97 -16.01 -1.13
C GLU A 3 -4.58 -16.53 0.18
N GLU A 4 -4.27 -15.86 1.28
CA GLU A 4 -4.86 -16.14 2.60
C GLU A 4 -6.38 -15.93 2.58
N ARG A 5 -7.11 -16.83 3.24
CA ARG A 5 -8.57 -16.84 3.33
C ARG A 5 -9.05 -16.59 4.75
N ASN A 6 -10.18 -15.92 4.90
CA ASN A 6 -10.84 -15.73 6.19
C ASN A 6 -11.51 -17.04 6.69
N ALA A 7 -12.19 -16.97 7.84
CA ALA A 7 -12.86 -18.13 8.44
C ALA A 7 -14.00 -18.69 7.55
N GLU A 8 -14.56 -17.83 6.71
CA GLU A 8 -15.61 -18.13 5.74
C GLU A 8 -15.04 -18.66 4.40
N GLY A 9 -13.71 -18.76 4.28
CA GLY A 9 -13.02 -19.24 3.08
C GLY A 9 -12.91 -18.22 1.96
N GLU A 10 -13.28 -16.96 2.18
CA GLU A 10 -13.14 -15.88 1.21
C GLU A 10 -11.68 -15.40 1.14
N PRO A 11 -11.14 -15.20 -0.07
CA PRO A 11 -9.84 -14.53 -0.22
C PRO A 11 -9.96 -13.06 0.21
N PHE A 12 -8.83 -12.47 0.61
CA PHE A 12 -8.77 -11.04 0.87
C PHE A 12 -9.17 -10.24 -0.40
N GLY A 13 -8.60 -10.59 -1.55
CA GLY A 13 -9.00 -10.10 -2.86
C GLY A 13 -8.37 -8.76 -3.25
N GLU A 14 -8.13 -8.63 -4.54
CA GLU A 14 -7.46 -7.49 -5.17
C GLU A 14 -8.19 -6.15 -4.93
N GLU A 15 -9.52 -6.14 -5.02
CA GLU A 15 -10.30 -4.90 -4.79
C GLU A 15 -10.09 -4.33 -3.38
N ARG A 16 -9.96 -5.19 -2.37
CA ARG A 16 -9.70 -4.74 -0.99
C ARG A 16 -8.28 -4.20 -0.87
N LEU A 17 -7.31 -4.80 -1.57
CA LEU A 17 -5.93 -4.30 -1.64
C LEU A 17 -5.88 -2.91 -2.27
N ILE A 18 -6.55 -2.72 -3.41
CA ILE A 18 -6.63 -1.42 -4.10
C ILE A 18 -7.16 -0.34 -3.15
N ARG A 19 -8.27 -0.61 -2.46
CA ARG A 19 -8.82 0.33 -1.47
C ARG A 19 -7.84 0.68 -0.35
N CYS A 20 -7.04 -0.28 0.11
CA CYS A 20 -6.02 -0.02 1.13
C CYS A 20 -4.90 0.88 0.61
N VAL A 21 -4.49 0.70 -0.65
CA VAL A 21 -3.45 1.52 -1.29
C VAL A 21 -3.97 2.94 -1.52
N ASP A 22 -5.17 3.08 -2.09
CA ASP A 22 -5.81 4.39 -2.35
C ASP A 22 -5.95 5.22 -1.07
N ALA A 23 -6.35 4.59 0.03
CA ALA A 23 -6.48 5.24 1.33
C ALA A 23 -5.14 5.77 1.88
N VAL A 24 -4.02 5.18 1.46
CA VAL A 24 -2.68 5.58 1.89
C VAL A 24 -2.13 6.68 0.98
N GLU A 25 -2.38 6.62 -0.33
CA GLU A 25 -2.01 7.68 -1.30
C GLU A 25 -2.62 9.04 -0.95
N GLN A 26 -3.88 9.08 -0.54
CA GLN A 26 -4.53 10.34 -0.12
C GLN A 26 -3.87 11.01 1.08
N VAL A 27 -3.11 10.26 1.88
CA VAL A 27 -2.50 10.72 3.14
C VAL A 27 -0.97 10.88 3.00
N HIS A 28 -0.40 10.50 1.86
CA HIS A 28 1.05 10.54 1.61
C HIS A 28 1.65 11.95 1.57
N ALA A 29 0.83 12.99 1.47
CA ALA A 29 1.26 14.39 1.45
C ALA A 29 2.03 14.82 2.73
N GLU A 30 1.90 14.10 3.84
CA GLU A 30 2.36 14.59 5.15
C GLU A 30 3.51 13.80 5.81
N GLY A 31 4.01 12.70 5.22
CA GLY A 31 4.96 11.83 5.95
C GLY A 31 5.96 10.98 5.16
N GLY A 32 5.98 11.08 3.82
CA GLY A 32 6.92 10.34 2.98
C GLY A 32 6.73 8.81 2.95
N THR A 33 7.60 8.11 2.23
CA THR A 33 7.48 6.67 1.91
C THR A 33 7.37 5.76 3.13
N ARG A 34 8.16 6.04 4.18
CA ARG A 34 8.15 5.23 5.42
C ARG A 34 6.82 5.30 6.14
N ALA A 35 6.24 6.50 6.26
CA ALA A 35 4.93 6.66 6.89
C ALA A 35 3.84 5.95 6.07
N GLY A 36 3.94 6.00 4.73
CA GLY A 36 3.07 5.24 3.83
C GLY A 36 3.11 3.74 4.07
N ALA A 37 4.30 3.15 4.09
CA ALA A 37 4.47 1.72 4.33
C ALA A 37 3.86 1.26 5.67
N LEU A 38 4.06 2.04 6.75
CA LEU A 38 3.46 1.75 8.06
C LEU A 38 1.93 1.87 8.03
N ARG A 39 1.39 2.91 7.38
CA ARG A 39 -0.06 3.10 7.25
C ARG A 39 -0.69 1.97 6.43
N LEU A 40 -0.05 1.56 5.34
CA LEU A 40 -0.50 0.44 4.51
C LEU A 40 -0.50 -0.87 5.30
N SER A 41 0.58 -1.16 6.04
CA SER A 41 0.62 -2.33 6.92
C SER A 41 -0.54 -2.33 7.94
N HIS A 42 -0.81 -1.19 8.58
CA HIS A 42 -1.93 -1.08 9.52
C HIS A 42 -3.32 -1.14 8.84
N ALA A 43 -3.47 -0.63 7.63
CA ALA A 43 -4.71 -0.75 6.85
C ALA A 43 -4.99 -2.21 6.51
N LEU A 44 -4.01 -2.93 5.96
CA LEU A 44 -4.11 -4.35 5.64
C LEU A 44 -4.43 -5.18 6.88
N LYS A 45 -3.78 -4.91 8.02
CA LYS A 45 -4.07 -5.60 9.27
C LYS A 45 -5.49 -5.33 9.79
N ARG A 46 -6.01 -4.11 9.63
CA ARG A 46 -7.38 -3.75 10.03
C ARG A 46 -8.44 -4.42 9.16
N GLU A 47 -8.27 -4.41 7.85
CA GLU A 47 -9.18 -5.11 6.93
C GLU A 47 -9.21 -6.62 7.17
N ARG A 48 -8.12 -7.18 7.72
CA ARG A 48 -8.06 -8.57 8.19
C ARG A 48 -8.55 -8.77 9.63
N ALA A 49 -9.20 -7.78 10.23
CA ALA A 49 -9.66 -7.82 11.63
C ALA A 49 -8.55 -8.20 12.64
N GLY A 50 -7.29 -7.84 12.35
CA GLY A 50 -6.14 -8.16 13.18
C GLY A 50 -5.67 -9.61 13.11
N ARG A 51 -6.30 -10.46 12.27
CA ARG A 51 -5.96 -11.87 12.10
C ARG A 51 -5.08 -12.03 10.88
N THR A 52 -3.92 -12.64 11.04
CA THR A 52 -3.11 -13.12 9.93
C THR A 52 -2.81 -14.58 10.21
N SER A 53 -2.96 -15.43 9.19
CA SER A 53 -2.62 -16.85 9.30
C SER A 53 -1.12 -17.08 9.14
N ASP A 54 -0.43 -16.12 8.51
CA ASP A 54 1.00 -16.10 8.25
C ASP A 54 1.58 -14.68 8.44
N ASP A 55 2.90 -14.56 8.42
CA ASP A 55 3.60 -13.28 8.39
C ASP A 55 3.44 -12.61 7.01
N ALA A 56 3.35 -11.28 7.00
CA ALA A 56 3.26 -10.48 5.78
C ALA A 56 4.37 -9.43 5.72
N THR A 57 5.07 -9.35 4.58
CA THR A 57 6.06 -8.32 4.31
C THR A 57 5.52 -7.33 3.29
N VAL A 58 5.52 -6.04 3.63
CA VAL A 58 5.15 -4.95 2.72
C VAL A 58 6.40 -4.20 2.30
N PHE A 59 6.60 -4.07 0.99
CA PHE A 59 7.72 -3.30 0.42
C PHE A 59 7.15 -2.20 -0.48
N LEU A 60 7.49 -0.95 -0.18
CA LEU A 60 7.02 0.22 -0.91
C LEU A 60 8.20 0.98 -1.50
N ILE A 61 8.13 1.27 -2.80
CA ILE A 61 9.06 2.14 -3.49
C ILE A 61 8.29 3.40 -3.86
N HIS A 62 8.82 4.56 -3.47
CA HIS A 62 8.35 5.83 -4.01
C HIS A 62 9.39 6.36 -4.97
N TRP A 63 8.96 6.64 -6.19
CA TRP A 63 9.77 7.29 -7.20
C TRP A 63 9.40 8.77 -7.24
N CYS A 64 10.23 9.62 -6.64
CA CYS A 64 10.23 11.04 -6.97
C CYS A 64 11.00 11.16 -8.29
N GLY A 65 10.36 11.58 -9.37
CA GLY A 65 11.08 11.94 -10.59
C GLY A 65 12.28 12.83 -10.25
N GLY A 66 13.44 12.56 -10.83
CA GLY A 66 14.66 13.31 -10.54
C GLY A 66 14.44 14.81 -10.72
N ALA A 67 15.21 15.62 -10.01
CA ALA A 67 15.21 17.07 -10.09
C ALA A 67 15.73 17.58 -11.46
N ASP A 68 15.15 17.12 -12.56
CA ASP A 68 15.48 17.50 -13.94
C ASP A 68 14.21 17.74 -14.78
N ASP A 69 13.06 17.90 -14.13
CA ASP A 69 11.81 18.35 -14.77
C ASP A 69 11.84 19.85 -15.12
N HIS A 70 13.00 20.50 -15.00
CA HIS A 70 13.25 21.86 -15.49
C HIS A 70 13.95 21.89 -16.86
N LEU A 71 14.30 20.75 -17.46
CA LEU A 71 14.83 20.68 -18.82
C LEU A 71 13.76 20.42 -19.90
N THR A 72 12.48 20.33 -19.53
CA THR A 72 11.36 20.26 -20.49
C THR A 72 10.79 21.64 -20.82
N VAL A 73 11.66 22.59 -21.15
CA VAL A 73 11.27 23.71 -22.03
C VAL A 73 11.71 23.33 -23.44
N LEU A 74 10.79 22.73 -24.19
CA LEU A 74 10.91 22.60 -25.64
C LEU A 74 10.71 24.00 -26.25
N GLU A 75 11.77 24.55 -26.86
CA GLU A 75 11.65 25.57 -27.92
C GLU A 75 11.05 24.97 -29.19
#